data_AF-K0MC93-F1
#
_entry.id   AF-K0MC93-F1
#
_cell.length_a   1.000
_cell.length_b   1.000
_cell.length_c   1.000
_cell.angle_alpha   90.00
_cell.angle_beta   90.00
_cell.angle_gamma   90.00
#
_symmetry.space_group_name_H-M   'P 1'
#
loop_
_entity.id
_entity.type
_entity.pdbx_description
1 polymer ?
#
loop_
_entity_poly.entity_id
_entity_poly.type
_entity_poly.pdbx_seq_one_letter_code
_entity_poly.pdbx_strand_id
1 'polypeptide(L)'
;MLGGCEYVSTYQWYVKGISKVMPTISQLVRKPREVSIIKSKSPALENCPQRRGVCTRVYTTTPKKPNSALRKVAKVRLTNGYEVISYIGGEGHNLQEHSVVLVRGGRVKDLPGVRYHIVRGSLDLQGVKDRKQARSKYGAKRPKKA
;
A
#
# COMPACT_ATOMS: atom_id res chain seq x y z
N MET A 1 9.49 -15.40 64.13
CA MET A 1 8.78 -15.54 62.84
C MET A 1 8.99 -14.26 62.06
N LEU A 2 9.65 -14.39 60.90
CA LEU A 2 9.56 -13.57 59.68
C LEU A 2 9.65 -12.04 59.90
N GLY A 3 10.77 -11.36 59.65
CA GLY A 3 11.64 -11.50 58.48
C GLY A 3 11.48 -10.22 57.67
N GLY A 4 12.41 -9.27 57.86
CA GLY A 4 12.46 -8.02 57.11
C GLY A 4 12.65 -8.30 55.63
N CYS A 5 11.88 -7.61 54.79
CA CYS A 5 12.07 -7.64 53.35
C CYS A 5 12.62 -6.28 52.92
N GLU A 6 13.92 -6.30 52.62
CA GLU A 6 14.72 -5.20 52.13
C GLU A 6 14.13 -4.67 50.83
N TYR A 7 13.84 -3.37 50.79
CA TYR A 7 13.51 -2.65 49.56
C TYR A 7 14.81 -2.50 48.76
N VAL A 8 15.11 -3.48 47.91
CA VAL A 8 16.32 -3.47 47.10
C VAL A 8 16.17 -2.43 46.00
N SER A 9 16.94 -1.36 46.17
CA SER A 9 17.40 -0.44 45.13
C SER A 9 17.84 -1.20 43.88
N THR A 10 17.25 -0.87 42.74
CA THR A 10 17.89 -1.04 41.43
C THR A 10 17.71 0.22 40.59
N TYR A 11 18.38 1.29 41.05
CA TYR A 11 18.97 2.26 40.13
C TYR A 11 19.94 1.51 39.21
N GLN A 12 19.62 1.31 37.93
CA GLN A 12 20.67 1.09 36.91
C GLN A 12 20.12 1.17 35.47
N TRP A 13 19.51 2.26 35.01
CA TRP A 13 19.51 2.57 33.56
C TRP A 13 19.59 4.08 33.34
N TYR A 14 20.79 4.61 33.60
CA TYR A 14 21.26 5.84 32.96
C TYR A 14 21.65 5.52 31.50
N VAL A 15 21.75 6.56 30.67
CA VAL A 15 22.19 6.58 29.26
C VAL A 15 21.08 6.47 28.20
N LYS A 16 20.31 7.56 28.05
CA LYS A 16 20.45 8.50 26.92
C LYS A 16 19.69 9.79 27.23
N GLY A 17 20.45 10.88 27.40
CA GLY A 17 19.93 12.20 27.75
C GLY A 17 19.00 12.77 26.68
N ILE A 18 17.69 12.72 26.97
CA ILE A 18 16.69 13.72 26.59
C ILE A 18 15.73 13.76 27.78
N SER A 19 15.88 14.73 28.67
CA SER A 19 14.81 15.04 29.62
C SER A 19 13.61 15.48 28.81
N LYS A 20 12.63 14.58 28.66
CA LYS A 20 11.35 14.89 28.05
C LYS A 20 10.65 15.87 29.00
N VAL A 21 10.85 17.17 28.78
CA VAL A 21 10.19 18.23 29.56
C VAL A 21 8.70 18.01 29.40
N MET A 22 8.04 17.56 30.47
CA MET A 22 6.60 17.42 30.48
C MET A 22 6.03 18.84 30.35
N PRO A 23 5.23 19.14 29.31
CA PRO A 23 4.73 20.48 29.13
C PRO A 23 3.79 20.83 30.29
N THR A 24 3.98 22.01 30.87
CA THR A 24 3.12 22.50 31.94
C THR A 24 1.73 22.84 31.39
N ILE A 25 0.72 22.86 32.26
CA ILE A 25 -0.65 23.21 31.86
C ILE A 25 -0.70 24.62 31.24
N SER A 26 0.07 25.57 31.78
CA SER A 26 0.18 26.93 31.22
C SER A 26 0.79 26.97 29.81
N GLN A 27 1.72 26.06 29.49
CA GLN A 27 2.26 25.90 28.14
C GLN A 27 1.20 25.34 27.17
N LEU A 28 0.39 24.38 27.63
CA LEU A 28 -0.71 23.81 26.83
C LEU A 28 -1.85 24.81 26.59
N VAL A 29 -2.11 25.71 27.55
CA VAL A 29 -3.08 26.80 27.38
C VAL A 29 -2.59 27.82 26.36
N ARG A 30 -1.29 28.16 26.37
CA ARG A 30 -0.68 29.08 25.38
C ARG A 30 -0.49 28.45 24.00
N LYS A 31 -0.17 27.16 23.95
CA LYS A 31 0.04 26.39 22.72
C LYS A 31 -0.61 25.02 22.86
N PRO A 32 -1.83 24.83 22.32
CA PRO A 32 -2.51 23.54 22.37
C PRO A 32 -1.71 22.47 21.60
N ARG A 33 -1.95 21.20 21.94
CA ARG A 33 -1.33 20.09 21.20
C ARG A 33 -1.91 20.04 19.78
N GLU A 34 -1.02 20.01 18.80
CA GLU A 34 -1.41 19.83 17.41
C GLU A 34 -1.46 18.33 17.07
N VAL A 35 -2.52 17.92 16.41
CA VAL A 35 -2.65 16.57 15.87
C VAL A 35 -1.82 16.48 14.59
N SER A 36 -1.01 15.44 14.45
CA SER A 36 -0.24 15.22 13.22
C SER A 36 -1.18 14.86 12.07
N ILE A 37 -1.12 15.65 10.99
CA ILE A 37 -1.94 15.42 9.80
C ILE A 37 -1.30 14.29 8.98
N ILE A 38 -2.00 13.17 8.85
CA ILE A 38 -1.56 12.01 8.07
C ILE A 38 -2.20 12.04 6.68
N LYS A 39 -1.38 12.04 5.63
CA LYS A 39 -1.86 11.97 4.25
C LYS A 39 -2.10 10.52 3.82
N SER A 40 -3.15 10.29 3.03
CA SER A 40 -3.44 8.97 2.47
C SER A 40 -2.33 8.49 1.53
N LYS A 41 -2.02 7.20 1.61
CA LYS A 41 -1.06 6.53 0.70
C LYS A 41 -1.63 6.37 -0.72
N SER A 42 -2.93 6.56 -0.92
CA SER A 42 -3.63 6.41 -2.20
C SER A 42 -4.64 7.56 -2.40
N PRO A 43 -4.16 8.78 -2.69
CA PRO A 43 -5.01 9.98 -2.74
C PRO A 43 -6.02 9.95 -3.89
N ALA A 44 -5.67 9.34 -5.03
CA ALA A 44 -6.55 9.33 -6.22
C ALA A 44 -7.77 8.41 -6.08
N LEU A 45 -7.86 7.62 -5.01
CA LEU A 45 -9.05 6.82 -4.72
C LEU A 45 -10.10 7.59 -3.90
N GLU A 46 -9.79 8.77 -3.35
CA GLU A 46 -10.74 9.59 -2.56
C GLU A 46 -11.51 8.77 -1.51
N ASN A 47 -10.80 7.99 -0.70
CA ASN A 47 -11.37 7.09 0.31
C ASN A 47 -12.29 5.97 -0.20
N CYS A 48 -12.47 5.80 -1.52
CA CYS A 48 -13.07 4.61 -2.09
C CYS A 48 -12.09 3.42 -2.00
N PRO A 49 -12.58 2.19 -1.76
CA PRO A 49 -11.71 1.01 -1.73
C PRO A 49 -11.13 0.68 -3.11
N GLN A 50 -11.96 0.86 -4.14
CA GLN A 50 -11.67 0.54 -5.53
C GLN A 50 -12.33 1.58 -6.43
N ARG A 51 -11.73 1.86 -7.58
CA ARG A 51 -12.31 2.79 -8.56
C ARG A 51 -12.11 2.27 -9.98
N ARG A 52 -13.15 2.43 -10.80
CA ARG A 52 -13.10 2.08 -12.22
C ARG A 52 -12.22 3.08 -12.97
N GLY A 53 -11.56 2.63 -14.03
CA GLY A 53 -10.83 3.48 -14.93
C GLY A 53 -10.61 2.84 -16.29
N VAL A 54 -10.13 3.62 -17.24
CA VAL A 54 -9.83 3.21 -18.60
C VAL A 54 -8.33 3.29 -18.83
N CYS A 55 -7.74 2.25 -19.40
CA CYS A 55 -6.32 2.22 -19.76
C CYS A 55 -6.04 3.20 -20.90
N THR A 56 -5.13 4.15 -20.68
CA THR A 56 -4.63 5.06 -21.71
C THR A 56 -3.46 4.46 -22.47
N ARG A 57 -2.51 3.84 -21.73
CA ARG A 57 -1.39 3.12 -22.33
C ARG A 57 -0.98 1.93 -21.47
N VAL A 58 -0.55 0.85 -22.10
CA VAL A 58 -0.02 -0.34 -21.43
C VAL A 58 1.43 -0.52 -21.85
N TYR A 59 2.34 -0.58 -20.88
CA TYR A 59 3.78 -0.61 -21.15
C TYR A 59 4.55 -1.29 -20.02
N THR A 60 5.84 -1.53 -20.25
CA THR A 60 6.73 -2.11 -19.24
C THR A 60 7.72 -1.08 -18.70
N THR A 61 8.01 -1.14 -17.41
CA THR A 61 8.96 -0.27 -16.72
C THR A 61 10.02 -1.08 -15.99
N THR A 62 11.25 -0.59 -15.99
CA THR A 62 12.34 -1.14 -15.18
C THR A 62 12.23 -0.65 -13.72
N PRO A 63 12.53 -1.49 -12.72
CA PRO A 63 12.50 -1.14 -11.30
C PRO A 63 13.70 -0.26 -10.89
N LYS A 64 13.62 0.31 -9.68
CA LYS A 64 14.79 0.94 -9.03
C LYS A 64 15.84 -0.13 -8.67
N LYS A 65 17.13 0.21 -8.83
CA LYS A 65 18.27 -0.54 -8.26
C LYS A 65 17.99 -0.84 -6.77
N PRO A 66 18.20 -2.05 -6.23
CA PRO A 66 19.04 -3.17 -6.68
C PRO A 66 18.38 -4.19 -7.61
N ASN A 67 17.07 -4.06 -7.84
CA ASN A 67 16.31 -5.07 -8.57
C ASN A 67 16.44 -4.87 -10.09
N SER A 68 16.29 -5.95 -10.84
CA SER A 68 16.21 -5.95 -12.30
C SER A 68 15.05 -6.84 -12.75
N ALA A 69 14.14 -6.30 -13.56
CA ALA A 69 13.00 -7.02 -14.16
C ALA A 69 12.25 -6.11 -15.13
N LEU A 70 11.40 -6.69 -15.98
CA LEU A 70 10.39 -5.94 -16.73
C LEU A 70 9.05 -5.99 -15.97
N ARG A 71 8.66 -4.86 -15.37
CA ARG A 71 7.40 -4.74 -14.63
C ARG A 71 6.31 -4.24 -15.56
N LYS A 72 5.19 -4.95 -15.64
CA LYS A 72 4.04 -4.60 -16.50
C LYS A 72 3.17 -3.57 -15.78
N VAL A 73 2.95 -2.42 -16.40
CA VAL A 73 2.18 -1.31 -15.83
C VAL A 73 1.20 -0.75 -16.87
N ALA A 74 0.16 -0.10 -16.39
CA ALA A 74 -0.76 0.66 -17.24
C ALA A 74 -0.94 2.07 -16.69
N LYS A 75 -1.00 3.05 -17.58
CA LYS A 75 -1.52 4.38 -17.26
C LYS A 75 -3.04 4.30 -17.38
N VAL A 76 -3.74 4.65 -16.31
CA VAL A 76 -5.20 4.50 -16.20
C VAL A 76 -5.80 5.86 -15.85
N ARG A 77 -6.79 6.29 -16.62
CA ARG A 77 -7.65 7.42 -16.29
C ARG A 77 -8.83 6.93 -15.47
N LEU A 78 -8.88 7.32 -14.20
CA LEU A 78 -9.96 6.94 -13.29
C LEU A 78 -11.22 7.76 -13.56
N THR A 79 -12.37 7.29 -13.06
CA THR A 79 -13.66 7.98 -13.23
C THR A 79 -13.71 9.37 -12.58
N ASN A 80 -12.84 9.67 -11.62
CA ASN A 80 -12.69 11.00 -11.02
C ASN A 80 -11.77 11.95 -11.80
N GLY A 81 -11.32 11.54 -12.99
CA GLY A 81 -10.48 12.37 -13.86
C GLY A 81 -8.98 12.28 -13.57
N TYR A 82 -8.55 11.67 -12.46
CA TYR A 82 -7.13 11.49 -12.17
C TYR A 82 -6.50 10.44 -13.08
N GLU A 83 -5.33 10.76 -13.62
CA GLU A 83 -4.48 9.80 -14.33
C GLU A 83 -3.46 9.19 -13.36
N VAL A 84 -3.48 7.87 -13.25
CA VAL A 84 -2.60 7.13 -12.33
C VAL A 84 -1.87 6.01 -13.04
N ILE A 85 -0.67 5.69 -12.57
CA ILE A 85 0.06 4.51 -13.02
C ILE A 85 -0.28 3.35 -12.08
N SER A 86 -0.82 2.29 -12.66
CA SER A 86 -1.27 1.09 -11.95
C SER A 86 -0.45 -0.13 -12.36
N TYR A 87 -0.09 -0.96 -11.38
CA TYR A 87 0.65 -2.20 -11.61
C TYR A 87 -0.28 -3.34 -12.02
N ILE A 88 0.13 -4.08 -13.06
CA ILE A 88 -0.55 -5.30 -13.50
C ILE A 88 0.11 -6.49 -12.80
N GLY A 89 -0.58 -7.07 -11.82
CA GLY A 89 -0.06 -8.19 -11.03
C GLY A 89 -0.22 -9.54 -11.72
N GLY A 90 0.73 -10.45 -11.46
CA GLY A 90 0.70 -11.82 -11.96
C GLY A 90 1.44 -12.02 -13.28
N GLU A 91 1.31 -13.23 -13.83
CA GLU A 91 1.91 -13.62 -15.10
C GLU A 91 0.93 -13.38 -16.25
N GLY A 92 1.44 -12.79 -17.33
CA GLY A 92 0.62 -12.43 -18.50
C GLY A 92 -0.47 -11.38 -18.22
N HIS A 93 -0.94 -10.71 -19.27
CA HIS A 93 -2.13 -9.84 -19.22
C HIS A 93 -2.72 -9.71 -20.62
N ASN A 94 -4.00 -9.32 -20.68
CA ASN A 94 -4.77 -9.13 -21.89
C ASN A 94 -5.13 -7.65 -22.14
N LEU A 95 -4.56 -6.72 -21.37
CA LEU A 95 -4.95 -5.31 -21.46
C LEU A 95 -4.38 -4.67 -22.71
N GLN A 96 -5.24 -3.90 -23.36
CA GLN A 96 -4.92 -3.05 -24.49
C GLN A 96 -5.25 -1.61 -24.12
N GLU A 97 -5.04 -0.70 -25.06
CA GLU A 97 -5.57 0.65 -24.93
C GLU A 97 -7.10 0.59 -24.85
N HIS A 98 -7.69 1.52 -24.10
CA HIS A 98 -9.14 1.62 -23.86
C HIS A 98 -9.79 0.48 -23.07
N SER A 99 -9.05 -0.54 -22.64
CA SER A 99 -9.59 -1.56 -21.74
C SER A 99 -10.06 -0.94 -20.43
N VAL A 100 -11.23 -1.34 -19.96
CA VAL A 100 -11.81 -0.89 -18.70
C VAL A 100 -11.34 -1.81 -17.57
N VAL A 101 -10.81 -1.19 -16.53
CA VAL A 101 -10.16 -1.88 -15.41
C VAL A 101 -10.63 -1.36 -14.08
N LEU A 102 -10.54 -2.22 -13.06
CA LEU A 102 -10.81 -1.87 -11.68
C LEU A 102 -9.50 -1.70 -10.92
N VAL A 103 -9.29 -0.52 -10.35
CA VAL A 103 -8.05 -0.13 -9.67
C VAL A 103 -8.28 -0.16 -8.16
N ARG A 104 -7.32 -0.73 -7.43
CA ARG A 104 -7.27 -0.75 -5.97
C ARG A 104 -5.98 -0.11 -5.44
N GLY A 105 -5.99 0.25 -4.17
CA GLY A 105 -4.82 0.77 -3.49
C GLY A 105 -3.70 -0.26 -3.36
N GLY A 106 -2.44 0.20 -3.46
CA GLY A 106 -1.27 -0.57 -3.05
C GLY A 106 -0.03 -0.14 -3.84
N ARG A 107 1.03 0.17 -3.11
CA ARG A 107 2.28 0.64 -3.70
C ARG A 107 3.18 -0.54 -4.06
N VAL A 108 3.72 -0.51 -5.28
CA VAL A 108 4.85 -1.37 -5.65
C VAL A 108 6.12 -0.74 -5.08
N LYS A 109 6.82 -1.47 -4.21
CA LYS A 109 8.03 -0.95 -3.55
C LYS A 109 9.14 -0.62 -4.54
N ASP A 110 9.27 -1.43 -5.58
CA ASP A 110 10.36 -1.35 -6.56
C ASP A 110 10.21 -0.21 -7.56
N LEU A 111 8.97 0.19 -7.87
CA LEU A 111 8.67 1.20 -8.88
C LEU A 111 8.31 2.53 -8.21
N PRO A 112 9.09 3.60 -8.44
CA PRO A 112 8.69 4.92 -8.00
C PRO A 112 7.44 5.38 -8.76
N GLY A 113 6.52 6.07 -8.09
CA GLY A 113 5.29 6.58 -8.70
C GLY A 113 4.14 5.59 -8.86
N VAL A 114 4.39 4.28 -8.79
CA VAL A 114 3.35 3.24 -8.94
C VAL A 114 2.70 2.92 -7.58
N ARG A 115 1.59 3.61 -7.30
CA ARG A 115 0.88 3.57 -6.00
C ARG A 115 -0.39 2.71 -6.00
N TYR A 116 -0.74 2.15 -7.15
CA TYR A 116 -2.00 1.43 -7.35
C TYR A 116 -1.77 0.08 -8.04
N HIS A 117 -2.72 -0.83 -7.83
CA HIS A 117 -2.77 -2.14 -8.47
C HIS A 117 -4.08 -2.31 -9.22
N ILE A 118 -4.03 -3.01 -10.34
CA ILE A 118 -5.25 -3.45 -11.02
C ILE A 118 -5.72 -4.78 -10.41
N VAL A 119 -7.03 -4.88 -10.18
CA VAL A 119 -7.68 -6.11 -9.72
C VAL A 119 -7.78 -7.10 -10.88
N ARG A 120 -7.35 -8.34 -10.67
CA ARG A 120 -7.42 -9.41 -11.69
C ARG A 120 -8.79 -10.10 -11.64
N GLY A 121 -9.30 -10.50 -12.80
CA GLY A 121 -10.58 -11.19 -12.93
C GLY A 121 -11.80 -10.28 -12.80
N SER A 122 -11.61 -8.97 -13.01
CA SER A 122 -12.66 -7.95 -12.93
C SER A 122 -12.65 -7.10 -14.19
N LEU A 123 -13.84 -6.80 -14.73
CA LEU A 123 -14.03 -6.09 -16.00
C LEU A 123 -13.22 -6.78 -17.12
N ASP A 124 -12.46 -6.02 -17.91
CA ASP A 124 -11.75 -6.57 -19.08
C ASP A 124 -10.45 -7.31 -18.72
N LEU A 125 -9.97 -7.18 -17.47
CA LEU A 125 -8.76 -7.86 -17.02
C LEU A 125 -9.05 -9.30 -16.61
N GLN A 126 -8.70 -10.23 -17.48
CA GLN A 126 -8.78 -11.66 -17.20
C GLN A 126 -7.86 -12.09 -16.04
N GLY A 127 -8.27 -13.16 -15.34
CA GLY A 127 -7.48 -13.82 -14.31
C GLY A 127 -6.16 -14.37 -14.86
N VAL A 128 -5.25 -14.76 -13.98
CA VAL A 128 -4.02 -15.45 -14.38
C VAL A 128 -4.35 -16.91 -14.71
N LYS A 129 -3.94 -17.37 -15.90
CA LYS A 129 -4.11 -18.76 -16.34
C LYS A 129 -3.29 -19.72 -15.46
N ASP A 130 -3.81 -20.92 -15.24
CA ASP A 130 -3.14 -22.04 -14.55
C ASP A 130 -2.62 -21.76 -13.14
N ARG A 131 -3.09 -20.68 -12.50
CA ARG A 131 -2.71 -20.35 -11.13
C ARG A 131 -3.35 -21.34 -10.15
N LYS A 132 -2.55 -22.20 -9.54
CA LYS A 132 -3.02 -23.17 -8.52
C LYS A 132 -3.06 -22.59 -7.10
N GLN A 133 -2.14 -21.67 -6.78
CA GLN A 133 -1.96 -21.06 -5.44
C GLN A 133 -2.33 -19.57 -5.42
N ALA A 134 -2.86 -19.08 -4.28
CA ALA A 134 -3.31 -17.69 -4.11
C ALA A 134 -4.31 -17.21 -5.19
N ARG A 135 -5.20 -18.12 -5.61
CA ARG A 135 -6.11 -17.95 -6.75
C ARG A 135 -7.02 -16.72 -6.65
N SER A 136 -7.56 -16.48 -5.45
CA SER A 136 -8.47 -15.37 -5.17
C SER A 136 -7.85 -14.00 -5.46
N LYS A 137 -6.55 -13.84 -5.26
CA LYS A 137 -5.83 -12.59 -5.54
C LYS A 137 -5.67 -12.32 -7.03
N TYR A 138 -5.59 -13.37 -7.84
CA TYR A 138 -5.30 -13.30 -9.27
C TYR A 138 -6.50 -13.64 -10.16
N GLY A 139 -7.71 -13.72 -9.60
CA GLY A 139 -8.94 -13.95 -10.35
C GLY A 139 -9.01 -15.32 -11.04
N ALA A 140 -8.29 -16.33 -10.52
CA ALA A 140 -8.32 -17.69 -11.06
C ALA A 140 -9.43 -18.51 -10.41
N LYS A 141 -10.30 -19.14 -11.21
CA LYS A 141 -11.35 -20.04 -10.69
C LYS A 141 -10.73 -21.33 -10.15
N ARG A 142 -11.41 -22.00 -9.23
CA ARG A 142 -11.00 -23.32 -8.74
C ARG A 142 -11.15 -24.32 -9.90
N PRO A 143 -10.07 -25.03 -10.31
CA PRO A 143 -10.18 -26.04 -11.34
C PRO A 143 -11.09 -27.16 -10.83
N LYS A 144 -11.97 -27.66 -11.71
CA LYS A 144 -12.74 -28.87 -11.44
C LYS A 144 -11.75 -30.02 -11.38
N LYS A 145 -11.77 -30.80 -10.29
CA LYS A 145 -11.02 -32.04 -10.26
C LYS A 145 -11.66 -32.95 -11.32
N ALA A 146 -10.84 -33.53 -12.19
CA ALA A 146 -11.27 -34.62 -13.04
C ALA A 146 -11.71 -35.80 -12.16
#